data_AF-A0AA35TT54-F1
#
_entry.id   AF-A0AA35TT54-F1
#
_cell.length_a   1.000
_cell.length_b   1.000
_cell.length_c   1.000
_cell.angle_alpha   90.00
_cell.angle_beta   90.00
_cell.angle_gamma   90.00
#
_symmetry.space_group_name_H-M   'P 1'
#
loop_
_entity.id
_entity.type
_entity.pdbx_description
1 polymer ?
#
loop_
_entity_poly.entity_id
_entity_poly.type
_entity_poly.pdbx_seq_one_letter_code
_entity_poly.pdbx_strand_id
1 'polypeptide(L)'
;MIALANRPGFPFLGNDFYAALGDMFSCHAVDNPDLESELAMLRQYGRDVPEHLLEKLVGAFSELRAMADEGLIAYPYSTREVVAIVKHLQEFPHEGVSSVARNVFDFDTHNPDLLQVIMRVLHRHGIPAGASSSSVRLSPQYPLPALQQIGQWIVKTDNAMTLDCHHLPVALKGPSRGTPTELDLEKVNVRGREFSELLSHWRVPLDTGNFIASTSIGPGHSADSSKVLHAALANPVSVLSMPVSVSESKGYWLDLSSLFPIATGMWTPHLNMAPLSHGRMLLHEGLA
;
A
#
# COMPACT_ATOMS: atom_id res chain seq x y z
N MET A 1 23.92 27.41 42.84
CA MET A 1 22.94 26.36 42.47
C MET A 1 22.19 26.86 41.25
N ILE A 2 22.01 26.03 40.22
CA ILE A 2 21.26 26.38 39.01
C ILE A 2 20.01 25.48 39.00
N ALA A 3 18.83 26.09 38.87
CA ALA A 3 17.57 25.37 38.74
C ALA A 3 17.02 25.61 37.33
N LEU A 4 16.60 24.53 36.67
CA LEU A 4 15.92 24.60 35.37
C LEU A 4 14.43 24.42 35.60
N ALA A 5 13.63 25.32 35.06
CA ALA A 5 12.18 25.27 35.12
C ALA A 5 11.61 25.55 33.73
N ASN A 6 10.49 24.90 33.41
CA ASN A 6 9.74 25.22 32.19
C ASN A 6 9.06 26.58 32.37
N ARG A 7 8.75 27.23 31.24
CA ARG A 7 7.94 28.45 31.24
C ARG A 7 6.59 28.14 31.93
N PRO A 8 6.15 28.96 32.90
CA PRO A 8 4.86 28.75 33.55
C PRO A 8 3.71 28.93 32.55
N GLY A 9 2.75 28.00 32.56
CA GLY A 9 1.59 28.01 31.67
C GLY A 9 1.27 26.64 31.08
N PHE A 10 0.12 26.52 30.41
CA PHE A 10 -0.24 25.31 29.67
C PHE A 10 0.79 25.05 28.55
N PRO A 11 1.21 23.80 28.28
CA PRO A 11 0.77 22.53 28.90
C PRO A 11 1.52 22.16 30.19
N PHE A 12 2.45 22.98 30.67
CA PHE A 12 3.30 22.72 31.83
C PHE A 12 2.65 23.21 33.15
N LEU A 13 1.57 22.53 33.54
CA LEU A 13 0.78 22.81 34.75
C LEU A 13 1.41 22.24 36.04
N GLY A 14 2.73 22.35 36.18
CA GLY A 14 3.45 21.91 37.38
C GLY A 14 3.12 22.75 38.62
N ASN A 15 3.73 22.40 39.76
CA ASN A 15 3.65 23.22 40.95
C ASN A 15 4.15 24.64 40.66
N ASP A 16 3.48 25.65 41.23
CA ASP A 16 3.83 27.06 41.06
C ASP A 16 5.10 27.42 41.86
N PHE A 17 6.24 26.89 41.37
CA PHE A 17 7.56 27.13 41.92
C PHE A 17 7.88 28.62 41.96
N TYR A 18 7.42 29.36 40.94
CA TYR A 18 7.73 30.78 40.80
C TYR A 18 7.02 31.62 41.85
N ALA A 19 5.76 31.30 42.18
CA ALA A 19 5.06 31.98 43.27
C ALA A 19 5.65 31.66 44.65
N ALA A 20 6.19 30.46 44.86
CA ALA A 20 6.68 30.01 46.16
C ALA A 20 8.12 30.43 46.47
N LEU A 21 9.01 30.40 45.47
CA LEU A 21 10.46 30.54 45.65
C LEU A 21 11.12 31.45 44.61
N GLY A 22 10.36 32.08 43.71
CA GLY A 22 10.91 32.84 42.58
C GLY A 22 11.74 34.05 43.00
N ASP A 23 11.47 34.64 44.17
CA ASP A 23 12.22 35.76 44.74
C ASP A 23 13.61 35.37 45.26
N MET A 24 13.85 34.08 45.49
CA MET A 24 15.15 33.55 45.91
C MET A 24 16.12 33.30 44.75
N PHE A 25 15.69 33.46 43.49
CA PHE A 25 16.48 33.16 42.30
C PHE A 25 16.68 34.39 41.41
N SER A 26 17.85 34.46 40.76
CA SER A 26 18.04 35.32 39.60
C SER A 26 17.60 34.55 38.36
N CYS A 27 16.65 35.09 37.61
CA CYS A 27 16.01 34.39 36.52
C CYS A 27 16.65 34.77 35.18
N HIS A 28 17.01 33.75 34.41
CA HIS A 28 17.50 33.89 33.05
C HIS A 28 16.61 33.07 32.13
N ALA A 29 15.89 33.76 31.24
CA ALA A 29 15.07 33.09 30.24
C ALA A 29 15.98 32.48 29.17
N VAL A 30 15.79 31.18 28.93
CA VAL A 30 16.45 30.47 27.84
C VAL A 30 15.42 30.26 26.76
N ASP A 31 15.54 31.04 25.69
CA ASP A 31 14.71 30.89 24.50
C ASP A 31 15.19 29.73 23.63
N ASN A 32 14.39 29.37 22.65
CA ASN A 32 14.84 28.43 21.63
C ASN A 32 16.05 29.01 20.88
N PRO A 33 17.04 28.18 20.52
CA PRO A 33 18.19 28.63 19.75
C PRO A 33 17.74 29.24 18.42
N ASP A 34 18.52 30.20 17.92
CA ASP A 34 18.38 30.68 16.56
C ASP A 34 18.75 29.58 15.54
N LEU A 35 18.36 29.77 14.28
CA LEU A 35 18.52 28.78 13.21
C LEU A 35 19.97 28.26 13.11
N GLU A 36 20.96 29.17 13.17
CA GLU A 36 22.37 28.82 13.03
C GLU A 36 22.87 28.01 14.24
N SER A 37 22.50 28.40 15.46
CA SER A 37 22.85 27.67 16.68
C SER A 37 22.17 26.31 16.76
N GLU A 38 20.90 26.20 16.35
CA GLU A 38 20.17 24.93 16.34
C GLU A 38 20.81 23.96 15.33
N LEU A 39 21.13 24.43 14.12
CA LEU A 39 21.88 23.63 13.13
C LEU A 39 23.26 23.21 13.64
N ALA A 40 24.02 24.13 14.22
CA ALA A 40 25.34 23.84 14.76
C ALA A 40 25.28 22.77 15.87
N MET A 41 24.23 22.80 16.70
CA MET A 41 23.98 21.79 17.72
C MET A 41 23.57 20.44 17.10
N LEU A 42 22.65 20.43 16.12
CA LEU A 42 22.19 19.19 15.48
C LEU A 42 23.29 18.48 14.71
N ARG A 43 24.21 19.21 14.06
CA ARG A 43 25.41 18.64 13.42
C ARG A 43 26.27 17.83 14.39
N GLN A 44 26.30 18.20 15.68
CA GLN A 44 27.04 17.44 16.69
C GLN A 44 26.34 16.13 17.06
N TYR A 45 25.00 16.11 17.02
CA TYR A 45 24.20 14.93 17.32
C TYR A 45 24.06 13.96 16.13
N GLY A 46 24.03 14.46 14.90
CA GLY A 46 23.91 13.67 13.68
C GLY A 46 24.99 14.00 12.66
N ARG A 47 26.21 13.51 12.90
CA ARG A 47 27.38 13.79 12.06
C ARG A 47 27.26 13.23 10.64
N ASP A 48 26.56 12.11 10.48
CA ASP A 48 26.35 11.43 9.20
C ASP A 48 24.99 11.76 8.59
N VAL A 49 24.19 12.60 9.26
CA VAL A 49 22.89 13.05 8.75
C VAL A 49 23.13 14.17 7.72
N PRO A 50 22.55 14.08 6.51
CA PRO A 50 22.75 15.09 5.47
C PRO A 50 22.32 16.51 5.91
N GLU A 51 23.14 17.52 5.60
CA GLU A 51 22.93 18.91 6.02
C GLU A 51 21.55 19.45 5.61
N HIS A 52 21.16 19.24 4.35
CA HIS A 52 19.86 19.69 3.83
C HIS A 52 18.66 19.12 4.59
N LEU A 53 18.84 17.98 5.27
CA LEU A 53 17.80 17.33 6.05
C LEU A 53 17.68 17.99 7.42
N LEU A 54 18.81 18.38 8.02
CA LEU A 54 18.85 19.19 9.24
C LEU A 54 18.16 20.54 9.01
N GLU A 55 18.48 21.23 7.90
CA GLU A 55 17.85 22.50 7.52
C GLU A 55 16.33 22.39 7.41
N LYS A 56 15.82 21.34 6.75
CA LYS A 56 14.38 21.08 6.63
C LYS A 56 13.71 20.83 7.98
N LEU A 57 14.35 20.06 8.86
CA LEU A 57 13.82 19.77 10.20
C LEU A 57 13.76 21.03 11.06
N VAL A 58 14.84 21.82 11.09
CA VAL A 58 14.89 23.07 11.85
C VAL A 58 13.85 24.05 11.31
N GLY A 59 13.74 24.20 9.98
CA GLY A 59 12.73 25.06 9.36
C GLY A 59 11.30 24.67 9.72
N ALA A 60 10.98 23.37 9.64
CA ALA A 60 9.65 22.87 9.98
C ALA A 60 9.30 23.09 11.46
N PHE A 61 10.21 22.78 12.37
CA PHE A 61 9.96 22.96 13.82
C PHE A 61 9.94 24.43 14.23
N SER A 62 10.72 25.29 13.56
CA SER A 62 10.66 26.74 13.76
C SER A 62 9.27 27.30 13.38
N GLU A 63 8.72 26.86 12.24
CA GLU A 63 7.36 27.25 11.84
C GLU A 63 6.31 26.73 12.82
N LEU A 64 6.41 25.47 13.26
CA LEU A 64 5.47 24.92 14.26
C LEU A 64 5.53 25.68 15.59
N ARG A 65 6.71 26.10 16.04
CA ARG A 65 6.86 26.93 17.26
C ARG A 65 6.21 28.30 17.08
N ALA A 66 6.42 28.96 15.93
CA ALA A 66 5.78 30.24 15.63
C ALA A 66 4.25 30.11 15.63
N MET A 67 3.71 29.01 15.08
CA MET A 67 2.27 28.73 15.13
C MET A 67 1.76 28.54 16.58
N ALA A 68 2.56 27.98 17.47
CA ALA A 68 2.22 27.86 18.89
C ALA A 68 2.24 29.22 19.59
N ASP A 69 3.23 30.07 19.29
CA ASP A 69 3.34 31.43 19.82
C ASP A 69 2.18 32.33 19.36
N GLU A 70 1.68 32.11 18.14
CA GLU A 70 0.47 32.75 17.59
C GLU A 70 -0.85 32.17 18.14
N GLY A 71 -0.79 31.07 18.90
CA GLY A 71 -1.95 30.38 19.45
C GLY A 71 -2.75 29.54 18.44
N LEU A 72 -2.18 29.26 17.26
CA LEU A 72 -2.80 28.41 16.24
C LEU A 72 -2.77 26.92 16.62
N ILE A 73 -1.72 26.51 17.35
CA ILE A 73 -1.60 25.17 17.93
C ILE A 73 -1.34 25.28 19.44
N ALA A 74 -1.80 24.30 20.20
CA ALA A 74 -1.73 24.35 21.66
C ALA A 74 -0.37 23.94 22.24
N TYR A 75 0.44 23.21 21.47
CA TYR A 75 1.69 22.62 21.94
C TYR A 75 2.90 23.23 21.20
N PRO A 76 3.86 23.83 21.92
CA PRO A 76 5.11 24.30 21.34
C PRO A 76 6.11 23.14 21.21
N TYR A 77 6.37 22.70 19.98
CA TYR A 77 7.35 21.64 19.73
C TYR A 77 8.77 22.09 20.11
N SER A 78 9.48 21.22 20.83
CA SER A 78 10.76 21.52 21.45
C SER A 78 11.96 21.15 20.57
N THR A 79 13.10 21.79 20.80
CA THR A 79 14.39 21.37 20.20
C THR A 79 14.76 19.93 20.58
N ARG A 80 14.28 19.41 21.71
CA ARG A 80 14.54 18.02 22.13
C ARG A 80 13.93 17.01 21.16
N GLU A 81 12.77 17.31 20.60
CA GLU A 81 12.12 16.44 19.62
C GLU A 81 12.91 16.39 18.32
N VAL A 82 13.42 17.52 17.85
CA VAL A 82 14.31 17.58 16.67
C VAL A 82 15.59 16.78 16.93
N VAL A 83 16.20 16.93 18.10
CA VAL A 83 17.39 16.16 18.51
C VAL A 83 17.08 14.66 18.54
N ALA A 84 15.90 14.25 19.00
CA ALA A 84 15.50 12.84 19.01
C ALA A 84 15.40 12.28 17.59
N ILE A 85 14.81 13.03 16.65
CA ILE A 85 14.74 12.65 15.23
C ILE A 85 16.15 12.49 14.64
N VAL A 86 17.02 13.48 14.86
CA VAL A 86 18.38 13.49 14.31
C VAL A 86 19.23 12.35 14.89
N LYS A 87 19.13 12.09 16.20
CA LYS A 87 19.80 10.94 16.83
C LYS A 87 19.33 9.61 16.25
N HIS A 88 18.02 9.48 16.02
CA HIS A 88 17.47 8.26 15.43
C HIS A 88 17.95 8.07 13.99
N LEU A 89 17.98 9.11 13.16
CA LEU A 89 18.51 9.04 11.80
C LEU A 89 20.01 8.71 11.75
N GLN A 90 20.76 9.19 12.75
CA GLN A 90 22.18 8.86 12.91
C GLN A 90 22.40 7.38 13.25
N GLU A 91 21.55 6.80 14.11
CA GLU A 91 21.64 5.39 14.50
C GLU A 91 21.06 4.45 13.43
N PHE A 92 20.04 4.89 12.70
CA PHE A 92 19.29 4.11 11.71
C PHE A 92 19.26 4.82 10.33
N PRO A 93 20.38 4.85 9.58
CA PRO A 93 20.49 5.59 8.31
C PRO A 93 19.60 5.04 7.18
N HIS A 94 19.09 3.82 7.33
CA HIS A 94 18.18 3.21 6.34
C HIS A 94 16.71 3.62 6.54
N GLU A 95 16.36 4.25 7.66
CA GLU A 95 15.01 4.75 7.88
C GLU A 95 14.80 6.12 7.24
N GLY A 96 13.60 6.33 6.69
CA GLY A 96 13.22 7.61 6.12
C GLY A 96 12.78 8.62 7.17
N VAL A 97 13.15 9.88 6.99
CA VAL A 97 12.77 11.03 7.87
C VAL A 97 11.29 11.06 8.16
N SER A 98 10.45 10.76 7.17
CA SER A 98 9.00 10.73 7.31
C SER A 98 8.50 9.74 8.36
N SER A 99 9.16 8.59 8.50
CA SER A 99 8.81 7.55 9.46
C SER A 99 9.17 8.02 10.87
N VAL A 100 10.40 8.52 11.03
CA VAL A 100 10.93 8.99 12.32
C VAL A 100 10.15 10.21 12.83
N ALA A 101 9.88 11.17 11.94
CA ALA A 101 9.09 12.35 12.26
C ALA A 101 7.68 11.96 12.73
N ARG A 102 7.04 10.97 12.07
CA ARG A 102 5.73 10.48 12.49
C ARG A 102 5.72 9.98 13.93
N ASN A 103 6.73 9.21 14.33
CA ASN A 103 6.83 8.68 15.70
C ASN A 103 6.84 9.80 16.76
N VAL A 104 7.40 10.97 16.44
CA VAL A 104 7.39 12.14 17.33
C VAL A 104 5.99 12.76 17.42
N PHE A 105 5.25 12.80 16.31
CA PHE A 105 3.90 13.36 16.24
C PHE A 105 2.79 12.36 16.60
N ASP A 106 3.13 11.11 16.93
CA ASP A 106 2.12 10.08 17.24
C ASP A 106 1.26 10.44 18.47
N PHE A 107 1.77 11.26 19.38
CA PHE A 107 0.99 11.81 20.50
C PHE A 107 -0.19 12.67 20.02
N ASP A 108 -0.05 13.34 18.88
CA ASP A 108 -1.07 14.23 18.29
C ASP A 108 -2.12 13.49 17.44
N THR A 109 -2.01 12.16 17.30
CA THR A 109 -2.94 11.34 16.49
C THR A 109 -4.40 11.47 16.90
N HIS A 110 -4.66 11.85 18.16
CA HIS A 110 -6.01 12.03 18.70
C HIS A 110 -6.70 13.32 18.24
N ASN A 111 -5.96 14.25 17.61
CA ASN A 111 -6.50 15.48 17.04
C ASN A 111 -6.27 15.52 15.51
N PRO A 112 -7.26 15.11 14.70
CA PRO A 112 -7.09 15.01 13.25
C PRO A 112 -6.83 16.38 12.59
N ASP A 113 -7.38 17.47 13.16
CA ASP A 113 -7.19 18.82 12.62
C ASP A 113 -5.77 19.32 12.84
N LEU A 114 -5.23 19.11 14.05
CA LEU A 114 -3.84 19.40 14.38
C LEU A 114 -2.89 18.59 13.49
N LEU A 115 -3.17 17.30 13.29
CA LEU A 115 -2.37 16.43 12.45
C LEU A 115 -2.33 16.90 10.99
N GLN A 116 -3.44 17.42 10.44
CA GLN A 116 -3.44 18.03 9.11
C GLN A 116 -2.57 19.28 9.03
N VAL A 117 -2.56 20.11 10.08
CA VAL A 117 -1.71 21.30 10.15
C VAL A 117 -0.24 20.90 10.18
N ILE A 118 0.15 19.97 11.05
CA ILE A 118 1.52 19.43 11.14
C ILE A 118 1.95 18.88 9.78
N MET A 119 1.13 18.04 9.15
CA MET A 119 1.43 17.47 7.83
C MET A 119 1.62 18.54 6.76
N ARG A 120 0.82 19.61 6.79
CA ARG A 120 0.95 20.73 5.84
C ARG A 120 2.28 21.47 6.01
N VAL A 121 2.70 21.70 7.25
CA VAL A 121 4.00 22.34 7.55
C VAL A 121 5.14 21.44 7.11
N LEU A 122 5.13 20.16 7.48
CA LEU A 122 6.16 19.19 7.06
C LEU A 122 6.27 19.10 5.54
N HIS A 123 5.14 19.05 4.82
CA HIS A 123 5.13 19.06 3.36
C HIS A 123 5.70 20.35 2.76
N ARG A 124 5.43 21.52 3.35
CA ARG A 124 5.97 22.82 2.91
C ARG A 124 7.50 22.85 3.00
N HIS A 125 8.07 22.20 4.01
CA HIS A 125 9.52 22.03 4.19
C HIS A 125 10.08 20.79 3.46
N GLY A 126 9.27 20.10 2.66
CA GLY A 126 9.74 18.97 1.84
C GLY A 126 10.04 17.70 2.63
N ILE A 127 9.34 17.47 3.73
CA ILE A 127 9.33 16.22 4.53
C ILE A 127 8.01 15.50 4.24
N PRO A 128 8.00 14.36 3.50
CA PRO A 128 6.77 13.69 3.10
C PRO A 128 6.17 12.86 4.25
N ALA A 129 5.57 13.51 5.24
CA ALA A 129 4.93 12.87 6.38
C ALA A 129 3.47 12.50 6.06
N GLY A 130 3.08 11.24 6.32
CA GLY A 130 1.70 10.76 6.09
C GLY A 130 1.45 10.09 4.73
N ALA A 131 2.45 10.03 3.85
CA ALA A 131 2.39 9.18 2.68
C ALA A 131 2.59 7.71 3.09
N SER A 132 1.54 6.89 2.98
CA SER A 132 1.71 5.45 3.00
C SER A 132 2.26 5.01 1.65
N SER A 133 3.04 3.91 1.61
CA SER A 133 3.44 3.29 0.35
C SER A 133 2.23 2.95 -0.55
N SER A 134 1.04 2.83 0.02
CA SER A 134 -0.24 2.64 -0.69
C SER A 134 -0.89 3.93 -1.23
N SER A 135 -0.48 5.13 -0.81
CA SER A 135 -1.14 6.40 -1.19
C SER A 135 -0.34 7.25 -2.19
N VAL A 136 0.68 6.68 -2.84
CA VAL A 136 1.47 7.38 -3.86
C VAL A 136 0.68 7.45 -5.18
N ARG A 137 0.12 8.61 -5.50
CA ARG A 137 -0.49 8.90 -6.82
C ARG A 137 0.63 9.27 -7.80
N LEU A 138 1.21 8.26 -8.47
CA LEU A 138 2.35 8.45 -9.38
C LEU A 138 2.02 9.24 -10.66
N SER A 139 0.78 9.16 -11.15
CA SER A 139 0.35 9.88 -12.37
C SER A 139 -1.16 10.01 -12.41
N PRO A 140 -1.72 11.11 -12.99
CA PRO A 140 -3.10 11.12 -13.45
C PRO A 140 -3.37 9.95 -14.39
N GLN A 141 -4.50 9.24 -14.18
CA GLN A 141 -4.98 8.21 -15.09
C GLN A 141 -5.72 8.89 -16.24
N TYR A 142 -5.28 8.65 -17.46
CA TYR A 142 -5.98 9.11 -18.66
C TYR A 142 -6.76 7.94 -19.28
N PRO A 143 -8.01 8.14 -19.71
CA PRO A 143 -8.73 7.13 -20.47
C PRO A 143 -7.96 6.82 -21.76
N LEU A 144 -7.98 5.55 -22.18
CA LEU A 144 -7.44 5.18 -23.48
C LEU A 144 -8.18 5.95 -24.58
N PRO A 145 -7.49 6.40 -25.64
CA PRO A 145 -8.14 7.02 -26.77
C PRO A 145 -9.14 6.05 -27.40
N ALA A 146 -10.18 6.59 -28.05
CA ALA A 146 -11.19 5.79 -28.72
C ALA A 146 -10.55 4.82 -29.72
N LEU A 147 -11.00 3.56 -29.71
CA LEU A 147 -10.54 2.54 -30.65
C LEU A 147 -10.77 3.03 -32.08
N GLN A 148 -9.70 3.10 -32.87
CA GLN A 148 -9.75 3.44 -34.29
C GLN A 148 -9.56 2.18 -35.12
N GLN A 149 -10.34 2.04 -36.20
CA GLN A 149 -10.17 0.95 -37.15
C GLN A 149 -8.86 1.18 -37.93
N ILE A 150 -7.82 0.40 -37.61
CA ILE A 150 -6.50 0.48 -38.28
C ILE A 150 -6.52 -0.24 -39.64
N GLY A 151 -7.44 -1.19 -39.83
CA GLY A 151 -7.54 -1.93 -41.08
C GLY A 151 -8.73 -2.87 -41.10
N GLN A 152 -8.90 -3.52 -42.25
CA GLN A 152 -9.90 -4.55 -42.48
C GLN A 152 -9.20 -5.78 -43.03
N TRP A 153 -9.45 -6.93 -42.41
CA TRP A 153 -8.96 -8.22 -42.89
C TRP A 153 -10.01 -8.79 -43.84
N ILE A 154 -9.59 -9.09 -45.07
CA ILE A 154 -10.44 -9.80 -46.04
C ILE A 154 -9.96 -11.25 -46.05
N VAL A 155 -10.83 -12.16 -45.62
CA VAL A 155 -10.56 -13.60 -45.71
C VAL A 155 -10.65 -13.98 -47.18
N LYS A 156 -9.50 -14.26 -47.82
CA LYS A 156 -9.47 -14.80 -49.18
C LYS A 156 -9.86 -16.27 -49.14
N THR A 157 -10.98 -16.61 -49.78
CA THR A 157 -11.46 -17.99 -49.89
C THR A 157 -10.84 -18.77 -51.05
N ASP A 158 -9.93 -18.15 -51.81
CA ASP A 158 -9.33 -18.70 -53.04
C ASP A 158 -8.60 -20.05 -52.82
N ASN A 159 -8.19 -20.35 -51.58
CA ASN A 159 -7.61 -21.63 -51.14
C ASN A 159 -8.25 -22.15 -49.84
N ALA A 160 -9.55 -21.90 -49.65
CA ALA A 160 -10.25 -22.37 -48.44
C ALA A 160 -10.30 -23.91 -48.41
N MET A 161 -9.60 -24.51 -47.44
CA MET A 161 -9.74 -25.93 -47.14
C MET A 161 -11.05 -26.14 -46.39
N THR A 162 -11.94 -26.96 -46.93
CA THR A 162 -13.11 -27.44 -46.19
C THR A 162 -12.63 -28.40 -45.10
N LEU A 163 -12.71 -27.95 -43.85
CA LEU A 163 -12.50 -28.80 -42.69
C LEU A 163 -13.81 -29.52 -42.38
N ASP A 164 -13.75 -30.83 -42.17
CA ASP A 164 -14.89 -31.58 -41.65
C ASP A 164 -15.21 -31.08 -40.24
N CYS A 165 -16.31 -30.35 -40.11
CA CYS A 165 -16.79 -29.82 -38.85
C CYS A 165 -17.76 -30.82 -38.22
N HIS A 166 -17.34 -31.48 -37.15
CA HIS A 166 -18.21 -32.34 -36.37
C HIS A 166 -18.83 -31.55 -35.22
N HIS A 167 -20.15 -31.37 -35.27
CA HIS A 167 -20.91 -30.82 -34.16
C HIS A 167 -21.29 -31.96 -33.20
N LEU A 168 -20.56 -32.08 -32.09
CA LEU A 168 -20.90 -33.01 -31.02
C LEU A 168 -21.85 -32.32 -30.02
N PRO A 169 -23.04 -32.89 -29.74
CA PRO A 169 -23.92 -32.34 -28.71
C PRO A 169 -23.26 -32.52 -27.34
N VAL A 170 -22.98 -31.40 -26.67
CA VAL A 170 -22.42 -31.41 -25.31
C VAL A 170 -23.55 -31.56 -24.31
N ALA A 171 -23.56 -32.67 -23.57
CA ALA A 171 -24.47 -32.85 -22.45
C ALA A 171 -24.02 -31.98 -21.28
N LEU A 172 -24.80 -30.95 -20.95
CA LEU A 172 -24.58 -30.13 -19.76
C LEU A 172 -24.92 -30.97 -18.53
N LYS A 173 -23.89 -31.38 -17.77
CA LYS A 173 -24.10 -31.80 -16.38
C LYS A 173 -24.68 -30.59 -15.62
N GLY A 174 -25.75 -30.81 -14.87
CA GLY A 174 -26.46 -29.74 -14.16
C GLY A 174 -25.57 -28.92 -13.22
N PRO A 175 -26.05 -27.80 -12.69
CA PRO A 175 -25.24 -26.91 -11.87
C PRO A 175 -24.79 -27.61 -10.58
N SER A 176 -23.50 -27.91 -10.48
CA SER A 176 -22.88 -28.36 -9.23
C SER A 176 -22.54 -27.13 -8.38
N ARG A 177 -23.04 -27.10 -7.13
CA ARG A 177 -22.63 -26.09 -6.15
C ARG A 177 -21.51 -26.67 -5.31
N GLY A 178 -20.40 -25.96 -5.24
CA GLY A 178 -19.33 -26.24 -4.29
C GLY A 178 -19.09 -25.04 -3.39
N THR A 179 -18.62 -25.30 -2.18
CA THR A 179 -18.23 -24.26 -1.22
C THR A 179 -16.73 -23.97 -1.40
N PRO A 180 -16.35 -22.77 -1.87
CA PRO A 180 -14.95 -22.42 -1.99
C PRO A 180 -14.31 -22.32 -0.60
N THR A 181 -13.08 -22.78 -0.50
CA THR A 181 -12.21 -22.59 0.67
C THR A 181 -11.45 -21.28 0.52
N GLU A 182 -11.38 -20.50 1.58
CA GLU A 182 -10.64 -19.25 1.58
C GLU A 182 -9.13 -19.53 1.77
N LEU A 183 -8.30 -18.85 0.98
CA LEU A 183 -6.85 -18.99 1.01
C LEU A 183 -6.23 -17.60 1.11
N ASP A 184 -5.33 -17.42 2.08
CA ASP A 184 -4.50 -16.22 2.15
C ASP A 184 -3.44 -16.28 1.05
N LEU A 185 -3.60 -15.44 0.03
CA LEU A 185 -2.69 -15.33 -1.10
C LEU A 185 -2.04 -13.96 -1.09
N GLU A 186 -0.72 -13.94 -0.90
CA GLU A 186 0.05 -12.71 -0.97
C GLU A 186 0.00 -12.16 -2.40
N LYS A 187 -0.66 -11.01 -2.56
CA LYS A 187 -0.69 -10.23 -3.79
C LYS A 187 0.44 -9.21 -3.76
N VAL A 188 1.34 -9.28 -4.72
CA VAL A 188 2.44 -8.32 -4.87
C VAL A 188 2.08 -7.34 -5.99
N ASN A 189 2.05 -6.05 -5.66
CA ASN A 189 1.86 -4.97 -6.64
C ASN A 189 3.23 -4.50 -7.14
N VAL A 190 3.45 -4.56 -8.46
CA VAL A 190 4.79 -4.36 -9.05
C VAL A 190 5.03 -2.90 -9.46
N ARG A 191 3.97 -2.14 -9.75
CA ARG A 191 4.05 -0.75 -10.23
C ARG A 191 4.71 0.25 -9.28
N GLY A 192 4.95 -0.11 -8.02
CA GLY A 192 5.70 0.71 -7.06
C GLY A 192 7.22 0.49 -7.08
N ARG A 193 7.70 -0.56 -7.78
CA ARG A 193 9.12 -0.96 -7.79
C ARG A 193 9.76 -0.84 -9.17
N GLU A 194 9.05 -1.24 -10.22
CA GLU A 194 9.58 -1.30 -11.58
C GLU A 194 8.55 -0.79 -12.59
N PHE A 195 9.02 -0.13 -13.66
CA PHE A 195 8.16 0.32 -14.76
C PHE A 195 7.98 -0.82 -15.77
N SER A 196 6.88 -1.55 -15.65
CA SER A 196 6.51 -2.62 -16.58
C SER A 196 4.99 -2.68 -16.80
N GLU A 197 4.57 -3.43 -17.83
CA GLU A 197 3.14 -3.71 -18.07
C GLU A 197 2.52 -4.61 -16.98
N LEU A 198 3.35 -5.30 -16.19
CA LEU A 198 2.92 -6.16 -15.09
C LEU A 198 2.30 -5.32 -13.97
N LEU A 199 0.99 -5.51 -13.74
CA LEU A 199 0.26 -4.81 -12.69
C LEU A 199 0.51 -5.44 -11.30
N SER A 200 0.23 -6.75 -11.19
CA SER A 200 0.32 -7.51 -9.95
C SER A 200 0.51 -9.00 -10.24
N HIS A 201 1.06 -9.74 -9.27
CA HIS A 201 1.13 -11.20 -9.33
C HIS A 201 0.77 -11.82 -7.97
N TRP A 202 0.36 -13.10 -8.01
CA TRP A 202 0.10 -13.92 -6.84
C TRP A 202 1.07 -15.09 -6.83
N ARG A 203 1.45 -15.56 -5.63
CA ARG A 203 2.18 -16.81 -5.47
C ARG A 203 1.22 -17.91 -5.04
N VAL A 204 0.87 -18.78 -5.98
CA VAL A 204 -0.05 -19.89 -5.71
C VAL A 204 0.74 -21.08 -5.13
N PRO A 205 0.33 -21.65 -3.99
CA PRO A 205 0.96 -22.85 -3.45
C PRO A 205 0.53 -24.08 -4.28
N LEU A 206 1.32 -24.43 -5.28
CA LEU A 206 1.11 -25.63 -6.11
C LEU A 206 2.05 -26.76 -5.65
N ASP A 207 1.50 -27.97 -5.49
CA ASP A 207 2.30 -29.17 -5.24
C ASP A 207 3.10 -29.58 -6.49
N THR A 208 4.17 -30.35 -6.28
CA THR A 208 5.04 -30.87 -7.35
C THR A 208 4.26 -31.81 -8.27
N GLY A 209 3.68 -31.26 -9.33
CA GLY A 209 2.84 -31.99 -10.30
C GLY A 209 1.56 -31.27 -10.69
N ASN A 210 1.18 -30.20 -9.98
CA ASN A 210 0.06 -29.36 -10.36
C ASN A 210 0.50 -28.23 -11.30
N PHE A 211 -0.34 -27.93 -12.28
CA PHE A 211 -0.11 -26.87 -13.26
C PHE A 211 -1.42 -26.18 -13.62
N ILE A 212 -1.30 -24.95 -14.10
CA ILE A 212 -2.44 -24.15 -14.56
C ILE A 212 -2.77 -24.59 -15.99
N ALA A 213 -3.95 -25.16 -16.18
CA ALA A 213 -4.44 -25.60 -17.48
C ALA A 213 -5.09 -24.45 -18.27
N SER A 214 -5.80 -23.56 -17.59
CA SER A 214 -6.50 -22.43 -18.24
C SER A 214 -6.66 -21.26 -17.29
N THR A 215 -6.63 -20.05 -17.84
CA THR A 215 -6.90 -18.81 -17.12
C THR A 215 -7.99 -18.02 -17.80
N SER A 216 -8.88 -17.42 -17.02
CA SER A 216 -9.94 -16.56 -17.56
C SER A 216 -10.24 -15.40 -16.61
N ILE A 217 -10.75 -14.29 -17.15
CA ILE A 217 -11.15 -13.13 -16.36
C ILE A 217 -12.66 -12.99 -16.43
N GLY A 218 -13.30 -12.93 -15.27
CA GLY A 218 -14.74 -12.78 -15.12
C GLY A 218 -15.15 -11.46 -14.45
N PRO A 219 -16.41 -11.04 -14.61
CA PRO A 219 -16.99 -10.02 -13.76
C PRO A 219 -17.05 -10.55 -12.31
N GLY A 220 -16.81 -9.68 -11.34
CA GLY A 220 -16.97 -10.06 -9.93
C GLY A 220 -18.44 -10.26 -9.55
N HIS A 221 -18.68 -10.63 -8.29
CA HIS A 221 -20.02 -10.98 -7.78
C HIS A 221 -21.03 -9.82 -7.82
N SER A 222 -20.57 -8.57 -7.88
CA SER A 222 -21.40 -7.36 -7.96
C SER A 222 -21.00 -6.48 -9.15
N ALA A 223 -21.94 -5.67 -9.67
CA ALA A 223 -21.70 -4.76 -10.79
C ALA A 223 -20.57 -3.73 -10.51
N ASP A 224 -20.29 -3.47 -9.23
CA ASP A 224 -19.25 -2.55 -8.75
C ASP A 224 -17.99 -3.28 -8.24
N SER A 225 -17.99 -4.62 -8.29
CA SER A 225 -16.87 -5.42 -7.82
C SER A 225 -15.77 -5.54 -8.88
N SER A 226 -14.51 -5.52 -8.43
CA SER A 226 -13.36 -5.69 -9.30
C SER A 226 -13.45 -6.99 -10.10
N LYS A 227 -12.89 -6.98 -11.31
CA LYS A 227 -12.69 -8.19 -12.12
C LYS A 227 -12.04 -9.29 -11.28
N VAL A 228 -12.39 -10.55 -11.55
CA VAL A 228 -11.81 -11.71 -10.86
C VAL A 228 -11.01 -12.52 -11.87
N LEU A 229 -9.77 -12.85 -11.51
CA LEU A 229 -8.92 -13.76 -12.27
C LEU A 229 -9.20 -15.18 -11.78
N HIS A 230 -9.56 -16.07 -12.70
CA HIS A 230 -9.77 -17.47 -12.42
C HIS A 230 -8.65 -18.28 -13.08
N ALA A 231 -8.07 -19.22 -12.34
CA ALA A 231 -7.09 -20.19 -12.81
C ALA A 231 -7.60 -21.61 -12.54
N ALA A 232 -7.73 -22.42 -13.59
CA ALA A 232 -8.07 -23.82 -13.50
C ALA A 232 -6.79 -24.66 -13.39
N LEU A 233 -6.72 -25.48 -12.36
CA LEU A 233 -5.63 -26.40 -12.06
C LEU A 233 -5.99 -27.80 -12.52
N ALA A 234 -4.99 -28.56 -12.95
CA ALA A 234 -5.17 -29.85 -13.60
C ALA A 234 -4.97 -31.05 -12.65
N ASN A 235 -4.20 -30.91 -11.57
CA ASN A 235 -3.78 -32.05 -10.76
C ASN A 235 -3.57 -31.70 -9.29
N PRO A 236 -4.61 -31.76 -8.44
CA PRO A 236 -5.99 -32.15 -8.75
C PRO A 236 -6.77 -31.06 -9.51
N VAL A 237 -7.90 -31.44 -10.12
CA VAL A 237 -8.78 -30.49 -10.81
C VAL A 237 -9.43 -29.55 -9.81
N SER A 238 -9.01 -28.29 -9.82
CA SER A 238 -9.52 -27.26 -8.92
C SER A 238 -9.54 -25.90 -9.62
N VAL A 239 -10.34 -24.97 -9.09
CA VAL A 239 -10.40 -23.59 -9.58
C VAL A 239 -9.97 -22.65 -8.49
N LEU A 240 -8.95 -21.85 -8.78
CA LEU A 240 -8.54 -20.74 -7.95
C LEU A 240 -9.11 -19.44 -8.51
N SER A 241 -9.83 -18.69 -7.68
CA SER A 241 -10.38 -17.38 -8.01
C SER A 241 -9.73 -16.30 -7.17
N MET A 242 -9.16 -15.30 -7.83
CA MET A 242 -8.39 -14.22 -7.23
C MET A 242 -9.00 -12.87 -7.63
N PRO A 243 -9.55 -12.09 -6.68
CA PRO A 243 -10.05 -10.75 -6.97
C PRO A 243 -8.90 -9.82 -7.37
N VAL A 244 -9.08 -9.07 -8.46
CA VAL A 244 -8.06 -8.16 -8.99
C VAL A 244 -8.03 -6.83 -8.22
N SER A 245 -9.00 -6.56 -7.33
CA SER A 245 -9.01 -5.37 -6.45
C SER A 245 -7.70 -5.22 -5.68
N VAL A 246 -7.28 -3.98 -5.47
CA VAL A 246 -6.00 -3.63 -4.81
C VAL A 246 -6.01 -3.99 -3.31
N SER A 247 -7.18 -4.09 -2.68
CA SER A 247 -7.31 -4.23 -1.22
C SER A 247 -7.43 -5.65 -0.70
N GLU A 248 -7.70 -6.65 -1.55
CA GLU A 248 -8.00 -8.01 -1.10
C GLU A 248 -6.80 -8.95 -1.28
N SER A 249 -6.32 -9.51 -0.17
CA SER A 249 -5.27 -10.54 -0.12
C SER A 249 -5.84 -11.96 -0.08
N LYS A 250 -7.13 -12.11 -0.37
CA LYS A 250 -7.86 -13.37 -0.21
C LYS A 250 -8.13 -13.98 -1.57
N GLY A 251 -7.77 -15.25 -1.73
CA GLY A 251 -8.15 -16.10 -2.85
C GLY A 251 -9.20 -17.11 -2.43
N TYR A 252 -9.92 -17.66 -3.42
CA TYR A 252 -10.92 -18.69 -3.22
C TYR A 252 -10.54 -19.94 -3.99
N TRP A 253 -10.37 -21.05 -3.28
CA TRP A 253 -10.03 -22.35 -3.84
C TRP A 253 -11.26 -23.24 -3.88
N LEU A 254 -11.61 -23.76 -5.06
CA LEU A 254 -12.70 -24.70 -5.24
C LEU A 254 -12.16 -26.03 -5.74
N ASP A 255 -12.25 -27.07 -4.90
CA ASP A 255 -11.89 -28.43 -5.31
C ASP A 255 -13.01 -29.04 -6.18
N LEU A 256 -12.64 -29.52 -7.36
CA LEU A 256 -13.52 -30.17 -8.33
C LEU A 256 -13.09 -31.61 -8.63
N SER A 257 -12.14 -32.16 -7.87
CA SER A 257 -11.60 -33.52 -8.03
C SER A 257 -12.68 -34.61 -8.07
N SER A 258 -13.81 -34.40 -7.37
CA SER A 258 -14.95 -35.32 -7.35
C SER A 258 -15.86 -35.24 -8.59
N LEU A 259 -15.77 -34.16 -9.36
CA LEU A 259 -16.62 -33.91 -10.54
C LEU A 259 -15.96 -34.34 -11.84
N PHE A 260 -14.64 -34.40 -11.84
CA PHE A 260 -13.81 -34.81 -12.97
C PHE A 260 -13.28 -36.23 -12.78
N PRO A 261 -13.00 -36.96 -13.87
CA PRO A 261 -12.37 -38.26 -13.78
C PRO A 261 -11.02 -38.15 -13.08
N ILE A 262 -10.69 -39.12 -12.23
CA ILE A 262 -9.35 -39.20 -11.63
C ILE A 262 -8.36 -39.50 -12.76
N ALA A 263 -7.47 -38.56 -13.05
CA ALA A 263 -6.37 -38.76 -13.98
C ALA A 263 -5.49 -39.91 -13.47
N THR A 264 -5.49 -41.04 -14.18
CA THR A 264 -4.62 -42.19 -13.89
C THR A 264 -3.61 -42.32 -15.02
N GLY A 265 -2.30 -42.38 -14.71
CA GLY A 265 -1.23 -42.50 -15.71
C GLY A 265 -0.76 -41.15 -16.31
N MET A 266 -0.35 -41.15 -17.59
CA MET A 266 0.12 -39.96 -18.35
C MET A 266 -1.02 -39.04 -18.84
N TRP A 267 -2.22 -39.12 -18.25
CA TRP A 267 -3.35 -38.28 -18.65
C TRP A 267 -3.16 -36.82 -18.20
N THR A 268 -3.08 -35.90 -19.16
CA THR A 268 -3.06 -34.46 -18.90
C THR A 268 -4.43 -33.87 -19.24
N PRO A 269 -5.24 -33.49 -18.24
CA PRO A 269 -6.57 -32.95 -18.51
C PRO A 269 -6.47 -31.58 -19.18
N HIS A 270 -7.09 -31.44 -20.35
CA HIS A 270 -7.18 -30.17 -21.08
C HIS A 270 -8.42 -29.40 -20.63
N LEU A 271 -8.28 -28.62 -19.56
CA LEU A 271 -9.39 -27.86 -19.00
C LEU A 271 -9.49 -26.49 -19.66
N ASN A 272 -10.66 -26.17 -20.19
CA ASN A 272 -11.07 -24.84 -20.63
C ASN A 272 -12.11 -24.28 -19.68
N MET A 273 -12.03 -22.97 -19.43
CA MET A 273 -12.86 -22.29 -18.45
C MET A 273 -13.45 -21.01 -19.03
N ALA A 274 -14.76 -20.84 -18.85
CA ALA A 274 -15.48 -19.63 -19.25
C ALA A 274 -16.30 -19.11 -18.05
N PRO A 275 -15.93 -17.94 -17.48
CA PRO A 275 -16.67 -17.33 -16.40
C PRO A 275 -17.97 -16.74 -16.94
N LEU A 276 -19.08 -17.01 -16.26
CA LEU A 276 -20.40 -16.45 -16.53
C LEU A 276 -20.75 -15.40 -15.47
N SER A 277 -21.86 -14.69 -15.67
CA SER A 277 -22.37 -13.75 -14.67
C SER A 277 -22.95 -14.47 -13.45
N HIS A 278 -22.96 -13.77 -12.31
CA HIS A 278 -23.56 -14.21 -11.04
C HIS A 278 -22.85 -15.41 -10.40
N GLY A 279 -21.51 -15.42 -10.38
CA GLY A 279 -20.73 -16.45 -9.70
C GLY A 279 -20.83 -17.84 -10.35
N ARG A 280 -21.25 -17.91 -11.61
CA ARG A 280 -21.32 -19.15 -12.38
C ARG A 280 -20.11 -19.26 -13.30
N MET A 281 -19.72 -20.49 -13.59
CA MET A 281 -18.59 -20.78 -14.46
C MET A 281 -18.83 -22.08 -15.20
N LEU A 282 -18.44 -22.11 -16.46
CA LEU A 282 -18.40 -23.32 -17.25
C LEU A 282 -16.97 -23.84 -17.27
N LEU A 283 -16.81 -25.10 -16.90
CA LEU A 283 -15.58 -25.85 -17.11
C LEU A 283 -15.85 -26.97 -18.10
N HIS A 284 -14.92 -27.14 -19.04
CA HIS A 284 -14.97 -28.16 -20.07
C HIS A 284 -13.62 -28.87 -20.11
N GLU A 285 -13.64 -30.19 -19.99
CA GLU A 285 -12.48 -31.03 -20.31
C GLU A 285 -12.54 -31.37 -21.79
N GLY A 286 -11.57 -30.83 -22.55
CA GLY A 286 -11.42 -31.13 -23.96
C GLY A 286 -10.90 -32.55 -24.18
N LEU A 287 -11.33 -33.16 -25.28
CA LEU A 287 -10.70 -34.37 -25.79
C LEU A 287 -9.37 -33.96 -26.43
N ALA A 288 -8.28 -34.60 -25.99
CA ALA A 288 -6.95 -34.45 -26.59
C ALA A 288 -6.89 -35.06 -28.00
#